data_AF-A0AAX0S3F5-F1
#
_entry.id   AF-A0AAX0S3F5-F1
#
_cell.length_a   1.000
_cell.length_b   1.000
_cell.length_c   1.000
_cell.angle_alpha   90.00
_cell.angle_beta   90.00
_cell.angle_gamma   90.00
#
_symmetry.space_group_name_H-M   'P 1'
#
loop_
_entity.id
_entity.type
_entity.pdbx_description
1 polymer ?
#
loop_
_entity_poly.entity_id
_entity_poly.type
_entity_poly.pdbx_seq_one_letter_code
_entity_poly.pdbx_strand_id
1 'polypeptide(L)' 'MKILGITILMLILLVAFSLGMDILLGFDLDNSIKHAFNPFLVKDVTELVLFLFLLVMLLFSFIYRKKKKGNKAKGQQ' A
#
# COMPACT_ATOMS: atom_id res chain seq x y z
N MET A 1 -2.18 12.96 36.82
CA MET A 1 -3.06 13.20 35.65
C MET A 1 -2.59 14.40 34.79
N LYS A 2 -1.28 14.60 34.62
CA LYS A 2 -0.75 15.69 33.77
C LYS A 2 -0.32 15.15 32.40
N ILE A 3 0.38 14.01 32.40
CA ILE A 3 0.84 13.37 31.17
C ILE A 3 -0.31 12.89 30.29
N LEU A 4 -1.35 12.28 30.87
CA LEU A 4 -2.53 11.82 30.12
C LEU A 4 -3.25 12.96 29.39
N GLY A 5 -3.37 14.14 30.02
CA GLY A 5 -3.96 15.31 29.39
C GLY A 5 -3.13 15.81 28.21
N ILE A 6 -1.80 15.85 28.37
CA ILE A 6 -0.88 16.24 27.29
C ILE A 6 -0.91 15.22 26.15
N THR A 7 -0.98 13.93 26.44
CA THR A 7 -1.08 12.86 25.44
C THR A 7 -2.39 12.95 24.64
N ILE A 8 -3.51 13.21 25.31
CA ILE A 8 -4.81 13.38 24.64
C ILE A 8 -4.80 14.65 23.77
N LEU A 9 -4.22 15.75 24.26
CA LEU A 9 -4.10 16.99 23.50
C LEU A 9 -3.20 16.81 22.27
N MET A 10 -2.07 16.12 22.40
CA MET A 10 -1.23 15.76 21.26
C MET A 10 -1.95 14.85 20.27
N LEU A 11 -2.73 13.88 20.75
CA LEU A 11 -3.51 12.98 19.88
C LEU A 11 -4.53 13.77 19.05
N ILE A 12 -5.26 14.69 19.67
CA ILE A 12 -6.25 15.53 18.98
C ILE A 12 -5.56 16.43 17.94
N LEU A 13 -4.44 17.06 18.29
CA LEU A 13 -3.69 17.89 17.36
C LEU A 13 -3.19 17.08 16.15
N LEU A 14 -2.70 15.87 16.40
CA LEU A 14 -2.14 15.00 15.37
C LEU A 14 -3.23 14.49 14.42
N VAL A 15 -4.39 14.11 14.95
CA VAL A 15 -5.56 13.71 14.15
C VAL A 15 -6.07 14.89 13.33
N ALA A 16 -6.20 16.08 13.93
CA ALA A 16 -6.63 17.28 13.21
C ALA A 16 -5.65 17.68 12.10
N PHE A 17 -4.35 17.58 12.36
CA PHE A 17 -3.32 17.86 11.36
C PHE A 17 -3.34 16.85 10.22
N SER A 18 -3.51 15.56 10.52
CA SER A 18 -3.65 14.50 9.51
C SER A 18 -4.87 14.75 8.61
N LEU A 19 -6.04 15.01 9.20
CA LEU A 19 -7.26 15.28 8.43
C LEU A 19 -7.15 16.59 7.63
N GLY A 20 -6.48 17.60 8.19
CA GLY A 20 -6.20 18.85 7.48
C GLY A 20 -5.31 18.64 6.25
N MET A 21 -4.28 17.80 6.37
CA MET A 21 -3.43 17.41 5.25
C MET A 21 -4.20 16.64 4.19
N ASP A 22 -5.10 15.74 4.60
CA ASP A 22 -5.95 15.00 3.66
C ASP A 22 -6.83 15.95 2.83
N ILE A 23 -7.41 16.98 3.47
CA ILE A 23 -8.19 18.02 2.79
C ILE A 23 -7.30 18.88 1.87
N LEU A 24 -6.11 19.30 2.33
CA LEU A 24 -5.19 20.13 1.54
C LEU A 24 -4.64 19.41 0.30
N LEU A 25 -4.46 18.09 0.38
CA LEU A 25 -4.07 17.22 -0.72
C LEU A 25 -5.25 16.91 -1.66
N GLY A 26 -6.46 17.39 -1.35
CA GLY A 26 -7.66 17.21 -2.16
C GLY A 26 -8.26 15.81 -2.04
N PHE A 27 -7.93 15.06 -0.99
CA PHE A 27 -8.55 13.77 -0.74
C PHE A 27 -9.95 13.94 -0.14
N ASP A 28 -10.95 13.37 -0.80
CA ASP A 28 -12.32 13.26 -0.26
C ASP A 28 -12.30 12.40 1.01
N LEU A 29 -12.64 12.99 2.16
CA LEU A 29 -12.67 12.31 3.46
C LEU A 29 -13.57 11.05 3.45
N ASP A 30 -14.69 11.13 2.73
CA ASP A 30 -15.62 10.02 2.50
C ASP A 30 -14.98 8.86 1.69
N ASN A 31 -14.06 9.20 0.79
CA ASN A 31 -13.36 8.24 -0.06
C ASN A 31 -12.16 7.64 0.67
N SER A 32 -11.46 8.42 1.50
CA SER A 32 -10.35 7.97 2.36
C SER A 32 -10.77 6.95 3.41
N ILE A 33 -11.94 7.13 4.05
CA ILE A 33 -12.48 6.13 5.01
C ILE A 33 -12.81 4.81 4.29
N LYS A 34 -13.43 4.87 3.10
CA LYS A 34 -13.72 3.67 2.30
C LYS A 34 -12.45 3.01 1.76
N HIS A 35 -11.41 3.79 1.46
CA HIS A 35 -10.07 3.28 1.10
C HIS A 35 -9.40 2.54 2.25
N ALA A 36 -9.45 3.09 3.48
CA ALA A 36 -8.84 2.48 4.66
C ALA A 36 -9.47 1.11 5.00
N PHE A 37 -10.77 0.95 4.74
CA PHE A 37 -11.49 -0.31 4.98
C PHE A 37 -11.41 -1.31 3.83
N ASN A 38 -10.97 -0.91 2.64
CA ASN A 38 -10.87 -1.82 1.51
C ASN A 38 -9.55 -1.57 0.73
N PRO A 39 -8.45 -2.21 1.15
CA PRO A 39 -7.10 -1.94 0.65
C PRO A 39 -6.86 -2.38 -0.80
N PHE A 40 -7.88 -2.97 -1.46
CA PHE A 40 -7.83 -3.39 -2.86
C PHE A 40 -8.71 -2.55 -3.79
N LEU A 41 -9.30 -1.45 -3.31
CA LEU A 41 -9.96 -0.47 -4.17
C LEU A 41 -8.89 0.35 -4.91
N VAL A 42 -8.30 -0.23 -5.94
CA VAL A 42 -7.48 0.51 -6.90
C VAL A 42 -8.40 1.51 -7.60
N LYS A 43 -8.30 2.79 -7.23
CA LYS A 43 -9.11 3.87 -7.82
C LYS A 43 -8.32 4.76 -8.76
N ASP A 44 -7.01 4.89 -8.59
CA ASP A 44 -6.20 5.71 -9.47
C ASP A 44 -5.58 4.90 -10.61
N VAL A 45 -5.55 5.49 -11.81
CA VAL A 45 -4.91 4.89 -13.00
C VAL A 45 -3.43 4.59 -12.68
N THR A 46 -2.79 5.43 -11.88
CA THR A 46 -1.40 5.28 -11.44
C THR A 46 -1.20 4.05 -10.57
N GLU A 47 -2.10 3.82 -9.59
CA GLU A 47 -2.05 2.66 -8.70
C GLU A 47 -2.28 1.36 -9.46
N LEU A 48 -3.18 1.37 -10.45
CA LEU A 48 -3.45 0.22 -11.31
C LEU A 48 -2.23 -0.15 -12.14
N VAL A 49 -1.56 0.84 -12.73
CA VAL A 49 -0.33 0.64 -13.49
C VAL A 49 0.78 0.08 -12.60
N LEU A 50 0.95 0.60 -11.38
CA LEU A 50 1.95 0.09 -10.42
C LEU A 50 1.65 -1.36 -9.99
N PHE A 51 0.38 -1.66 -9.67
CA PHE A 51 -0.04 -3.01 -9.31
C PHE A 51 0.20 -4.01 -10.44
N LEU A 52 -0.16 -3.63 -11.68
CA LEU A 52 0.04 -4.46 -12.86
C LEU A 52 1.54 -4.69 -13.11
N PHE A 53 2.38 -3.67 -12.97
CA PHE A 53 3.82 -3.78 -13.09
C PHE A 53 4.41 -4.78 -12.08
N LEU A 54 4.01 -4.67 -10.80
CA LEU A 54 4.44 -5.59 -9.75
C LEU A 54 3.96 -7.03 -10.00
N LEU A 55 2.74 -7.21 -10.48
CA LEU A 55 2.19 -8.53 -10.82
C LEU A 55 2.99 -9.18 -11.96
N VAL A 56 3.29 -8.44 -13.02
CA VAL A 56 4.11 -8.93 -14.14
C VAL A 56 5.51 -9.28 -13.66
N MET A 57 6.12 -8.45 -12.81
CA MET A 57 7.45 -8.74 -12.23
C MET A 57 7.43 -10.01 -11.38
N LEU A 58 6.37 -10.23 -10.60
CA LEU A 58 6.18 -11.44 -9.80
C LEU A 58 6.04 -12.69 -10.68
N LEU A 59 5.20 -12.62 -11.72
CA LEU A 59 5.03 -13.70 -12.69
C LEU A 59 6.33 -14.02 -13.42
N PHE A 60 7.08 -13.00 -13.82
CA PHE A 60 8.37 -13.18 -14.48
C PHE A 60 9.38 -13.83 -13.54
N SER A 61 9.44 -13.40 -12.28
CA SER A 61 10.27 -14.01 -11.23
C SER A 61 9.88 -15.47 -10.98
N PHE A 62 8.58 -15.77 -10.96
CA PHE A 62 8.06 -17.13 -10.80
C PHE A 62 8.44 -18.04 -11.97
N ILE A 63 8.24 -17.57 -13.21
CA ILE A 63 8.65 -18.28 -14.43
C ILE A 63 10.16 -18.50 -14.46
N TYR A 64 10.94 -17.46 -14.13
CA TYR A 64 12.41 -17.54 -14.10
C TYR A 64 12.91 -18.55 -13.06
N ARG A 65 12.33 -18.54 -11.85
CA ARG A 65 12.62 -19.54 -10.81
C ARG A 65 12.22 -20.96 -11.26
N LYS A 66 11.08 -21.12 -11.93
CA LYS A 66 10.64 -22.41 -12.49
C LYS A 66 11.58 -22.92 -13.59
N LYS A 67 12.03 -22.04 -14.49
CA LYS A 67 13.02 -22.34 -15.55
C LYS A 67 14.39 -22.72 -14.96
N LYS A 68 14.84 -22.03 -13.91
CA LYS A 68 16.09 -22.35 -13.19
C LYS A 68 16.02 -23.71 -12.49
N LYS A 69 14.85 -24.13 -12.00
CA LYS A 69 14.63 -25.47 -11.42
C LYS A 69 14.63 -26.56 -12.51
N GLY A 70 14.07 -26.29 -13.68
CA GLY A 70 14.09 -27.21 -14.84
C GLY A 70 15.48 -27.40 -15.47
N ASN A 71 16.32 -26.36 -15.53
CA ASN A 71 17.68 -26.48 -16.06
C ASN A 71 18.66 -27.19 -15.12
N LYS A 72 18.41 -27.21 -13.80
CA LYS A 72 19.20 -28.04 -12.87
C LYS A 72 18.93 -29.54 -13.04
N ALA A 73 17.73 -29.93 -13.47
CA ALA A 73 17.39 -31.33 -13.74
C ALA A 73 17.93 -31.85 -15.08
N LYS A 74 18.25 -30.96 -16.04
CA LYS A 74 18.81 -31.33 -17.35
C LYS A 74 20.34 -31.22 -17.44
N GLY A 75 21.00 -30.64 -16.43
CA GLY A 75 22.47 -30.56 -16.33
C GLY A 75 23.10 -31.69 -15.50
N GLN A 76 22.31 -32.71 -15.13
CA GLN A 76 22.77 -33.92 -14.43
C GLN A 76 22.39 -35.21 -15.18
N GLN A 77 22.10 -35.12 -16.48
CA GLN A 77 22.02 -36.27 -17.38
C GLN A 77 23.20 -36.25 -18.33
#